data_AF-A0A2H3J8R0-F1
#
_entry.id   AF-A0A2H3J8R0-F1
#
_cell.length_a   1.000
_cell.length_b   1.000
_cell.length_c   1.000
_cell.angle_alpha   90.00
_cell.angle_beta   90.00
_cell.angle_gamma   90.00
#
_symmetry.space_group_name_H-M   'P 1'
#
loop_
_entity.id
_entity.type
_entity.pdbx_description
1 polymer ?
#
loop_
_entity_poly.entity_id
_entity_poly.type
_entity_poly.pdbx_seq_one_letter_code
_entity_poly.pdbx_strand_id
1 'polypeptide(L)'
;MRSQVLKIVTSLRRHNRKLDQLYSPYAAAETWDQLVRAIRLNTATGSVLDEMIHIQEAGKTGFPTLRFPNVRRIVYNTLGEIPALLRTGVASLPKVTWDADVLPHNPVIEGENGGQDPAFNVEEDNVEEDNENIANLEQEQNDAAPRALTEAELAAAATILSTYRRYRRRRARRDKYLSMPHSANIGQVAALFQEAAHTMQWARRRYRMLFLGSLPNLVVYLECVENYLRGRKDKAKKRLTTAQHEDLEAAQDYLTKISRWIKEAARLHKLLLPKSDFHREGDLEGLEARAREVQQLAEQLPPDTAAKWREDLEFALKCILKPRVAVRTRKKPALNVEDIDPLEVS
;
A
#
# COMPACT_ATOMS: atom_id res chain seq x y z
N MET A 1 24.23 23.95 -15.54
CA MET A 1 24.12 22.76 -14.67
C MET A 1 22.80 21.99 -14.86
N ARG A 2 21.61 22.60 -14.66
CA ARG A 2 20.31 21.91 -14.81
C ARG A 2 20.10 21.22 -16.17
N SER A 3 20.46 21.89 -17.26
CA SER A 3 20.38 21.35 -18.63
C SER A 3 21.33 20.16 -18.87
N GLN A 4 22.51 20.17 -18.25
CA GLN A 4 23.47 19.06 -18.35
C GLN A 4 22.99 17.83 -17.60
N VAL A 5 22.46 18.00 -16.38
CA VAL A 5 21.89 16.91 -15.60
C VAL A 5 20.69 16.29 -16.33
N LEU A 6 19.79 17.12 -16.85
CA LEU A 6 18.67 16.64 -17.67
C LEU A 6 19.16 15.83 -18.87
N LYS A 7 20.16 16.31 -19.60
CA LYS A 7 20.76 15.62 -20.75
C LYS A 7 21.39 14.27 -20.37
N ILE A 8 22.06 14.20 -19.22
CA ILE A 8 22.67 12.95 -18.72
C ILE A 8 21.58 11.92 -18.37
N VAL A 9 20.58 12.33 -17.58
CA VAL A 9 19.50 11.42 -17.14
C VAL A 9 18.66 10.93 -18.32
N THR A 10 18.34 11.81 -19.26
CA THR A 10 17.56 11.44 -20.47
C THR A 10 18.37 10.66 -21.50
N SER A 11 19.72 10.72 -21.47
CA SER A 11 20.57 9.91 -22.37
C SER A 11 20.43 8.39 -22.17
N LEU A 12 19.83 7.98 -21.05
CA LEU A 12 19.47 6.59 -20.76
C LEU A 12 18.37 6.07 -21.69
N ARG A 13 17.60 6.96 -22.35
CA ARG A 13 16.56 6.67 -23.35
C ARG A 13 17.18 6.24 -24.70
N ARG A 14 17.97 5.17 -24.71
CA ARG A 14 18.45 4.56 -25.98
C ARG A 14 17.37 3.64 -26.54
N HIS A 15 17.11 3.73 -27.85
CA HIS A 15 15.94 3.21 -28.54
C HIS A 15 15.77 1.67 -28.56
N ASN A 16 16.59 0.90 -27.84
CA ASN A 16 16.51 -0.57 -27.79
C ASN A 16 16.87 -1.16 -26.42
N ARG A 17 16.85 -0.38 -25.33
CA ARG A 17 17.09 -0.90 -23.98
C ARG A 17 15.80 -0.86 -23.19
N LYS A 18 15.38 -2.02 -22.66
CA LYS A 18 14.36 -2.08 -21.62
C LYS A 18 14.97 -1.45 -20.36
N LEU A 19 14.59 -0.22 -20.06
CA LEU A 19 14.96 0.42 -18.80
C LEU A 19 14.15 -0.25 -17.68
N ASP A 20 14.81 -0.43 -16.54
CA ASP A 20 14.12 -0.85 -15.32
C ASP A 20 12.98 0.14 -15.02
N GLN A 21 11.85 -0.38 -14.52
CA GLN A 21 10.68 0.42 -14.20
C GLN A 21 10.99 1.50 -13.17
N LEU A 22 12.01 1.28 -12.32
CA LEU A 22 12.50 2.27 -11.36
C LEU A 22 13.09 3.50 -12.05
N TYR A 23 13.79 3.34 -13.18
CA TYR A 23 14.46 4.46 -13.87
C TYR A 23 13.63 5.07 -15.01
N SER A 24 12.61 4.34 -15.48
CA SER A 24 11.75 4.76 -16.60
C SER A 24 11.14 6.16 -16.42
N PRO A 25 10.57 6.54 -15.25
CA PRO A 25 9.98 7.87 -15.05
C PRO A 25 10.99 9.01 -15.15
N TYR A 26 12.24 8.77 -14.74
CA TYR A 26 13.31 9.76 -14.77
C TYR A 26 13.87 9.95 -16.18
N ALA A 27 14.08 8.85 -16.90
CA ALA A 27 14.58 8.86 -18.28
C ALA A 27 13.53 9.38 -19.28
N ALA A 28 12.24 9.34 -18.93
CA ALA A 28 11.14 9.86 -19.74
C ALA A 28 10.89 11.37 -19.56
N ALA A 29 11.51 12.03 -18.60
CA ALA A 29 11.30 13.46 -18.36
C ALA A 29 11.90 14.32 -19.49
N GLU A 30 11.08 15.15 -20.11
CA GLU A 30 11.48 16.02 -21.22
C GLU A 30 11.90 17.41 -20.74
N THR A 31 11.44 17.80 -19.55
CA THR A 31 11.77 19.08 -18.92
C THR A 31 12.34 18.88 -17.52
N TRP A 32 13.07 19.89 -17.03
CA TRP A 32 13.59 19.90 -15.68
C TRP A 32 12.49 19.75 -14.63
N ASP A 33 11.34 20.40 -14.84
CA ASP A 33 10.21 20.34 -13.91
C ASP A 33 9.55 18.97 -13.90
N GLN A 34 9.49 18.29 -15.05
CA GLN A 34 9.03 16.89 -15.12
C GLN A 34 10.00 15.96 -14.39
N LEU A 35 11.31 16.17 -14.52
CA LEU A 35 12.31 15.40 -13.79
C LEU A 35 12.19 15.61 -12.27
N VAL A 36 12.08 16.87 -11.83
CA VAL A 36 11.87 17.22 -10.43
C VAL A 36 10.57 16.60 -9.89
N ARG A 37 9.51 16.60 -10.69
CA ARG A 37 8.23 15.96 -10.33
C ARG A 37 8.36 14.44 -10.24
N ALA A 38 9.06 13.79 -11.16
CA ALA A 38 9.31 12.35 -11.15
C ALA A 38 10.12 11.93 -9.92
N ILE A 39 11.14 12.71 -9.54
CA ILE A 39 11.89 12.53 -8.29
C ILE A 39 10.94 12.67 -7.10
N ARG A 40 10.20 13.77 -6.99
CA ARG A 40 9.30 13.97 -5.84
C ARG A 40 8.23 12.89 -5.70
N LEU A 41 7.72 12.34 -6.80
CA LEU A 41 6.66 11.31 -6.76
C LEU A 41 7.21 9.91 -6.49
N ASN A 42 8.40 9.58 -6.98
CA ASN A 42 8.92 8.21 -6.87
C ASN A 42 9.85 8.01 -5.67
N THR A 43 10.61 9.04 -5.27
CA THR A 43 11.53 8.95 -4.11
C THR A 43 10.84 9.27 -2.79
N ALA A 44 9.70 9.98 -2.79
CA ALA A 44 8.95 10.27 -1.55
C ALA A 44 7.94 9.18 -1.16
N THR A 45 7.80 8.09 -1.93
CA THR A 45 6.76 7.07 -1.72
C THR A 45 7.27 5.88 -0.91
N GLY A 46 7.85 6.15 0.27
CA GLY A 46 8.00 5.19 1.37
C GLY A 46 8.91 3.96 1.13
N SER A 47 9.69 3.91 0.05
CA SER A 47 10.67 2.85 -0.16
C SER A 47 11.89 3.08 0.72
N VAL A 48 12.21 2.12 1.60
CA VAL A 48 13.36 2.14 2.53
C VAL A 48 14.70 2.13 1.79
N LEU A 49 14.71 1.86 0.48
CA LEU A 49 15.92 1.64 -0.30
C LEU A 49 16.47 2.90 -1.01
N ASP A 50 15.71 4.00 -1.08
CA ASP A 50 16.13 5.22 -1.77
C ASP A 50 15.90 6.46 -0.90
N GLU A 51 16.64 6.59 0.21
CA GLU A 51 16.69 7.85 0.96
C GLU A 51 17.38 8.91 0.08
N MET A 52 16.68 10.01 -0.22
CA MET A 52 17.28 11.11 -0.97
C MET A 52 18.10 11.99 -0.03
N ILE A 53 19.39 12.18 -0.34
CA ILE A 53 20.29 12.96 0.50
C ILE A 53 20.53 14.34 -0.12
N HIS A 54 20.22 15.38 0.62
CA HIS A 54 20.54 16.76 0.26
C HIS A 54 21.77 17.23 1.05
N ILE A 55 22.90 17.34 0.37
CA ILE A 55 24.17 17.80 0.95
C ILE A 55 24.27 19.32 0.78
N GLN A 56 24.49 20.04 1.88
CA GLN A 56 24.56 21.50 1.90
C GLN A 56 25.77 22.00 2.68
N GLU A 57 26.45 23.01 2.15
CA GLU A 57 27.58 23.66 2.79
C GLU A 57 27.07 24.68 3.83
N ALA A 58 27.55 24.58 5.07
CA ALA A 58 27.09 25.40 6.20
C ALA A 58 27.24 26.91 5.93
N GLY A 59 28.32 27.33 5.28
CA GLY A 59 28.61 28.75 5.01
C GLY A 59 27.76 29.40 3.90
N LYS A 60 26.95 28.64 3.16
CA LYS A 60 26.15 29.13 2.03
C LYS A 60 24.64 29.08 2.29
N THR A 61 24.20 28.78 3.51
CA THR A 61 22.77 28.60 3.84
C THR A 61 22.07 29.94 4.12
N GLY A 62 21.98 30.82 3.12
CA GLY A 62 21.27 32.10 3.24
C GLY A 62 19.75 32.06 3.01
N PHE A 63 19.21 30.93 2.54
CA PHE A 63 17.79 30.84 2.18
C PHE A 63 17.07 29.69 2.91
N PRO A 64 15.85 29.94 3.43
CA PRO A 64 15.01 28.88 3.99
C PRO A 64 14.68 27.88 2.87
N THR A 65 15.30 26.71 2.94
CA THR A 65 15.09 25.66 1.95
C THR A 65 13.88 24.84 2.38
N LEU A 66 12.92 24.67 1.46
CA LEU A 66 11.73 23.86 1.66
C LEU A 66 12.13 22.46 2.15
N ARG A 67 11.59 22.04 3.30
CA ARG A 67 11.75 20.67 3.81
C ARG A 67 10.93 19.75 2.91
N PHE A 68 11.60 18.82 2.26
CA PHE A 68 10.94 17.78 1.48
C PHE A 68 10.75 16.53 2.35
N PRO A 69 9.59 15.87 2.29
CA PRO A 69 9.40 14.59 2.99
C PRO A 69 10.36 13.54 2.42
N ASN A 70 10.93 12.71 3.30
CA ASN A 70 11.88 11.63 2.95
C ASN A 70 13.19 12.11 2.29
N VAL A 71 13.63 13.34 2.59
CA VAL A 71 14.93 13.88 2.17
C VAL A 71 15.79 14.17 3.39
N ARG A 72 16.89 13.43 3.54
CA ARG A 72 17.85 13.65 4.61
C ARG A 72 18.81 14.77 4.25
N ARG A 73 18.84 15.80 5.09
CA ARG A 73 19.75 16.93 4.93
C ARG A 73 21.06 16.66 5.67
N ILE A 74 22.17 16.78 4.97
CA ILE A 74 23.51 16.70 5.53
C ILE A 74 24.15 18.08 5.37
N VAL A 75 24.41 18.74 6.49
CA VAL A 75 25.13 20.01 6.51
C VAL A 75 26.60 19.73 6.81
N TYR A 76 27.50 20.17 5.94
CA TYR A 76 28.93 19.97 6.08
C TYR A 76 29.69 21.31 6.14
N ASN A 77 30.78 21.34 6.90
CA ASN A 77 31.69 22.49 6.95
C ASN A 77 32.90 22.26 6.04
N THR A 78 33.40 21.02 5.99
CA THR A 78 34.54 20.63 5.15
C THR A 78 34.21 19.39 4.32
N LEU A 79 34.79 19.28 3.11
CA LEU A 79 34.51 18.15 2.21
C LEU A 79 34.93 16.78 2.82
N GLY A 80 35.90 16.79 3.73
CA GLY A 80 36.37 15.58 4.43
C GLY A 80 35.35 15.00 5.41
N GLU A 81 34.34 15.77 5.84
CA GLU A 81 33.28 15.32 6.75
C GLU A 81 32.20 14.50 6.04
N ILE A 82 32.02 14.69 4.72
CA ILE A 82 30.91 14.07 3.96
C ILE A 82 30.89 12.54 4.08
N PRO A 83 32.02 11.80 3.95
CA PRO A 83 32.01 10.34 4.10
C PRO A 83 31.59 9.88 5.50
N ALA A 84 31.96 10.62 6.55
CA ALA A 84 31.59 10.29 7.93
C ALA A 84 30.11 10.59 8.19
N LEU A 85 29.59 11.69 7.65
CA LEU A 85 28.19 12.09 7.76
C LEU A 85 27.25 11.17 6.98
N LEU A 86 27.68 10.63 5.84
CA LEU A 86 26.91 9.64 5.07
C LEU A 86 26.78 8.31 5.83
N ARG A 87 27.83 7.87 6.53
CA ARG A 87 27.86 6.58 7.26
C ARG A 87 27.06 6.56 8.55
N THR A 88 26.98 7.68 9.26
CA THR A 88 26.46 7.71 10.63
C THR A 88 24.93 7.75 10.73
N GLY A 89 24.19 7.98 9.63
CA GLY A 89 22.72 8.09 9.70
C GLY A 89 22.20 9.36 10.39
N VAL A 90 23.04 10.06 11.17
CA VAL A 90 22.67 11.25 11.93
C VAL A 90 22.65 12.47 11.00
N ALA A 91 21.56 13.22 10.99
CA ALA A 91 21.55 14.58 10.46
C ALA A 91 22.23 15.47 11.52
N SER A 92 23.38 16.07 11.20
CA SER A 92 23.97 17.10 12.06
C SER A 92 23.05 18.32 12.08
N LEU A 93 22.21 18.42 13.11
CA LEU A 93 21.64 19.71 13.51
C LEU A 93 22.81 20.62 13.94
N PRO A 94 22.80 21.91 13.57
CA PRO A 94 23.79 22.84 14.06
C PRO A 94 23.69 22.91 15.58
N LYS A 95 24.82 22.66 16.24
CA LYS A 95 24.98 22.79 17.69
C LYS A 95 24.79 24.26 18.05
N VAL A 96 23.57 24.64 18.43
CA VAL A 96 23.33 25.91 19.13
C VAL A 96 23.78 25.67 20.57
N THR A 97 24.97 26.17 20.89
CA THR A 97 25.42 26.36 22.26
C THR A 97 24.50 27.39 22.90
N TRP A 98 23.48 26.93 23.61
CA TRP A 98 22.86 27.71 24.65
C TRP A 98 23.71 27.55 25.90
N ASP A 99 24.17 28.67 26.42
CA ASP A 99 24.96 28.75 27.64
C ASP A 99 24.25 28.05 28.78
N ALA A 100 25.05 27.30 29.55
CA ALA A 100 24.65 26.71 30.80
C ALA A 100 24.52 27.83 31.84
N ASP A 101 23.31 28.09 32.30
CA ASP A 101 23.09 28.45 33.69
C ASP A 101 21.65 28.16 34.12
N VAL A 102 21.55 27.71 35.37
CA VAL A 102 20.36 27.43 36.19
C VAL A 102 19.85 25.98 36.22
N LEU A 103 20.23 25.34 37.32
CA LEU A 103 19.86 24.04 37.91
C LEU A 103 18.34 23.96 38.32
N PRO A 104 17.86 22.79 38.80
CA PRO A 104 16.57 22.21 38.45
C PRO A 104 15.52 22.31 39.57
N HIS A 105 14.27 21.96 39.25
CA HIS A 105 13.28 21.54 40.23
C HIS A 105 12.54 20.29 39.78
N ASN A 106 12.78 19.21 40.51
CA ASN A 106 11.91 18.03 40.56
C ASN A 106 10.84 18.28 41.64
N PRO A 107 9.65 17.68 41.49
CA PRO A 107 8.98 17.15 42.67
C PRO A 107 8.77 15.63 42.58
N VAL A 108 9.08 15.03 43.71
CA VAL A 108 8.84 13.66 44.17
C VAL A 108 7.35 13.41 44.34
N ILE A 109 6.86 12.23 43.94
CA ILE A 109 5.76 11.53 44.66
C ILE A 109 6.06 10.01 44.65
N GLU A 110 6.10 9.43 45.85
CA GLU A 110 6.28 8.01 46.19
C GLU A 110 4.95 7.20 46.12
N GLY A 111 5.06 5.86 46.21
CA GLY A 111 4.00 4.84 46.04
C GLY A 111 2.88 4.82 47.12
N GLU A 112 1.99 3.82 47.22
CA GLU A 112 2.06 2.36 46.99
C GLU A 112 0.63 1.74 47.06
N ASN A 113 0.47 0.52 46.50
CA ASN A 113 -0.47 -0.59 46.86
C ASN A 113 -2.01 -0.38 46.82
N GLY A 114 -2.87 -1.31 46.38
CA GLY A 114 -2.78 -2.69 45.85
C GLY A 114 -4.14 -3.40 46.05
N GLY A 115 -4.60 -4.26 45.10
CA GLY A 115 -5.58 -5.33 45.38
C GLY A 115 -6.76 -5.58 44.41
N GLN A 116 -6.67 -6.71 43.67
CA GLN A 116 -7.70 -7.69 43.27
C GLN A 116 -8.64 -7.48 42.03
N ASP A 117 -8.52 -8.46 41.12
CA ASP A 117 -9.30 -8.84 39.91
C ASP A 117 -10.79 -9.21 40.20
N PRO A 118 -11.74 -9.12 39.22
CA PRO A 118 -11.75 -9.98 38.01
C PRO A 118 -12.26 -9.39 36.67
N ALA A 119 -11.60 -9.84 35.58
CA ALA A 119 -12.09 -10.17 34.25
C ALA A 119 -13.37 -9.49 33.68
N PHE A 120 -13.15 -8.49 32.82
CA PHE A 120 -13.94 -8.29 31.58
C PHE A 120 -12.99 -7.82 30.47
N ASN A 121 -12.81 -8.65 29.45
CA ASN A 121 -11.97 -8.35 28.28
C ASN A 121 -12.75 -7.45 27.33
N VAL A 122 -12.51 -6.15 27.38
CA VAL A 122 -12.86 -5.19 26.33
C VAL A 122 -11.53 -4.69 25.78
N GLU A 123 -11.21 -5.07 24.53
CA GLU A 123 -10.08 -4.51 23.80
C GLU A 123 -10.29 -2.99 23.69
N GLU A 124 -9.58 -2.26 24.53
CA GLU A 124 -9.55 -0.81 24.53
C GLU A 124 -8.77 -0.30 23.31
N ASP A 125 -9.42 0.64 22.63
CA ASP A 125 -8.98 1.41 21.48
C ASP A 125 -7.80 2.28 21.93
N ASN A 126 -6.56 1.82 21.70
CA ASN A 126 -5.37 2.63 21.94
C ASN A 126 -5.26 3.67 20.82
N VAL A 127 -6.00 4.78 20.99
CA VAL A 127 -5.85 5.98 20.19
C VAL A 127 -4.63 6.72 20.71
N GLU A 128 -3.47 6.48 20.09
CA GLU A 128 -2.36 7.42 20.18
C GLU A 128 -2.83 8.74 19.54
N GLU A 129 -3.27 9.67 20.40
CA GLU A 129 -3.46 11.07 20.07
C GLU A 129 -2.10 11.71 19.81
N ASP A 130 -1.63 11.56 18.57
CA ASP A 130 -0.51 12.35 18.07
C ASP A 130 -1.01 13.78 17.80
N ASN A 131 -0.84 14.60 18.82
CA ASN A 131 -1.20 15.99 18.88
C ASN A 131 0.00 16.83 18.48
N GLU A 132 0.29 17.00 17.18
CA GLU A 132 1.29 17.98 16.73
C GLU A 132 1.01 18.56 15.33
N ASN A 133 1.14 19.89 15.26
CA ASN A 133 1.21 20.78 14.09
C ASN A 133 -0.07 21.14 13.31
N ILE A 134 -0.93 21.94 13.96
CA ILE A 134 -1.62 23.04 13.26
C ILE A 134 -0.70 24.27 13.32
N ALA A 135 0.17 24.41 12.33
CA ALA A 135 1.01 25.60 12.19
C ALA A 135 0.32 26.62 11.26
N ASN A 136 0.08 27.80 11.82
CA ASN A 136 -0.20 29.10 11.18
C ASN A 136 -1.31 29.15 10.11
N LEU A 137 -2.53 29.38 10.58
CA LEU A 137 -3.45 30.27 9.89
C LEU A 137 -3.42 31.60 10.63
N GLU A 138 -2.92 32.63 9.96
CA GLU A 138 -2.78 33.99 10.46
C GLU A 138 -4.10 34.48 11.05
N GLN A 139 -4.03 34.94 12.29
CA GLN A 139 -5.10 35.66 12.97
C GLN A 139 -5.32 37.01 12.28
N GLU A 140 -6.30 37.08 11.39
CA GLU A 140 -7.05 38.32 11.19
C GLU A 140 -8.06 38.42 12.36
N GLN A 141 -7.72 39.27 13.33
CA GLN A 141 -8.64 39.69 14.39
C GLN A 141 -9.81 40.45 13.77
N ASN A 142 -10.96 39.79 13.69
CA ASN A 142 -12.26 40.47 13.67
C ASN A 142 -12.93 40.24 15.03
N ASP A 143 -13.03 41.30 15.82
CA ASP A 143 -13.77 41.38 17.08
C ASP A 143 -15.29 41.29 16.84
N ALA A 144 -15.75 40.11 16.41
CA ALA A 144 -17.17 39.77 16.39
C ALA A 144 -17.39 38.60 17.35
N ALA A 145 -18.33 38.77 18.28
CA ALA A 145 -18.76 37.72 19.21
C ALA A 145 -19.02 36.40 18.47
N PRO A 146 -18.69 35.23 19.06
CA PRO A 146 -18.78 33.95 18.38
C PRO A 146 -20.21 33.72 17.88
N ARG A 147 -20.38 33.79 16.56
CA ARG A 147 -21.64 33.52 15.89
C ARG A 147 -22.02 32.06 16.18
N ALA A 148 -23.20 31.85 16.74
CA ALA A 148 -23.74 30.50 16.92
C ALA A 148 -23.83 29.82 15.55
N LEU A 149 -23.16 28.67 15.42
CA LEU A 149 -23.15 27.86 14.21
C LEU A 149 -24.59 27.44 13.89
N THR A 150 -24.99 27.66 12.65
CA THR A 150 -26.32 27.25 12.18
C THR A 150 -26.38 25.72 12.06
N GLU A 151 -27.58 25.16 12.20
CA GLU A 151 -27.80 23.71 12.08
C GLU A 151 -27.34 23.16 10.71
N ALA A 152 -27.49 23.96 9.65
CA ALA A 152 -27.00 23.65 8.32
C ALA A 152 -25.45 23.54 8.26
N GLU A 153 -24.74 24.43 8.96
CA GLU A 153 -23.28 24.39 9.05
C GLU A 153 -22.81 23.16 9.85
N LEU A 154 -23.51 22.80 10.93
CA LEU A 154 -23.23 21.58 11.68
C LEU A 154 -23.44 20.30 10.85
N ALA A 155 -24.52 20.23 10.07
CA ALA A 155 -24.79 19.12 9.16
C ALA A 155 -23.74 19.01 8.03
N ALA A 156 -23.33 20.15 7.48
CA ALA A 156 -22.26 20.21 6.48
C ALA A 156 -20.92 19.76 7.07
N ALA A 157 -20.56 20.26 8.26
CA ALA A 157 -19.33 19.88 8.97
C ALA A 157 -19.31 18.38 9.30
N ALA A 158 -20.43 17.81 9.76
CA ALA A 158 -20.55 16.37 10.00
C ALA A 158 -20.35 15.54 8.71
N THR A 159 -20.89 16.03 7.59
CA THR A 159 -20.72 15.39 6.28
C THR A 159 -19.26 15.44 5.82
N ILE A 160 -18.61 16.60 5.93
CA ILE A 160 -17.19 16.77 5.60
C ILE A 160 -16.32 15.89 6.49
N LEU A 161 -16.59 15.86 7.80
CA LEU A 161 -15.82 15.06 8.75
C LEU A 161 -15.98 13.57 8.47
N SER A 162 -17.19 13.10 8.19
CA SER A 162 -17.46 11.68 7.87
C SER A 162 -16.78 11.26 6.55
N THR A 163 -16.81 12.10 5.53
CA THR A 163 -16.17 11.84 4.23
C THR A 163 -14.65 11.88 4.35
N TYR A 164 -14.10 12.83 5.11
CA TYR A 164 -12.67 12.91 5.40
C TYR A 164 -12.18 11.71 6.20
N ARG A 165 -12.88 11.31 7.26
CA ARG A 165 -12.57 10.08 8.02
C ARG A 165 -12.59 8.84 7.14
N ARG A 166 -13.58 8.74 6.23
CA ARG A 166 -13.65 7.63 5.25
C ARG A 166 -12.48 7.67 4.26
N TYR A 167 -12.10 8.84 3.78
CA TYR A 167 -10.95 9.04 2.92
C TYR A 167 -9.65 8.65 3.63
N ARG A 168 -9.42 9.14 4.85
CA ARG A 168 -8.24 8.82 5.67
C ARG A 168 -8.13 7.32 5.95
N ARG A 169 -9.24 6.64 6.30
CA ARG A 169 -9.26 5.17 6.46
C ARG A 169 -8.92 4.44 5.15
N ARG A 170 -9.44 4.90 4.00
CA ARG A 170 -9.09 4.32 2.69
C ARG A 170 -7.64 4.55 2.33
N ARG A 171 -7.11 5.74 2.61
CA ARG A 171 -5.72 6.11 2.35
C ARG A 171 -4.76 5.30 3.22
N ALA A 172 -5.00 5.19 4.52
CA ALA A 172 -4.21 4.35 5.42
C ALA A 172 -4.18 2.87 4.97
N ARG A 173 -5.33 2.32 4.54
CA ARG A 173 -5.38 0.96 3.96
C ARG A 173 -4.57 0.85 2.68
N ARG A 174 -4.64 1.85 1.81
CA ARG A 174 -3.87 1.88 0.56
C ARG A 174 -2.37 1.99 0.84
N ASP A 175 -1.97 2.82 1.79
CA ASP A 175 -0.56 3.03 2.13
C ASP A 175 0.02 1.77 2.81
N LYS A 176 -0.74 1.11 3.70
CA LYS A 176 -0.41 -0.22 4.22
C LYS A 176 -0.25 -1.26 3.11
N TYR A 177 -1.19 -1.27 2.16
CA TYR A 177 -1.13 -2.19 1.02
C TYR A 177 0.07 -1.91 0.12
N LEU A 178 0.35 -0.64 -0.20
CA LEU A 178 1.53 -0.24 -0.99
C LEU A 178 2.85 -0.58 -0.30
N SER A 179 2.89 -0.57 1.04
CA SER A 179 4.06 -1.00 1.82
C SER A 179 4.32 -2.52 1.79
N MET A 180 3.40 -3.33 1.25
CA MET A 180 3.61 -4.78 1.15
C MET A 180 4.60 -5.09 0.02
N PRO A 181 5.56 -6.03 0.21
CA PRO A 181 6.59 -6.33 -0.80
C PRO A 181 6.06 -6.76 -2.17
N HIS A 182 4.83 -7.31 -2.23
CA HIS A 182 4.21 -7.80 -3.46
C HIS A 182 3.16 -6.83 -4.03
N SER A 183 2.95 -5.68 -3.41
CA SER A 183 1.94 -4.69 -3.81
C SER A 183 2.20 -4.09 -5.20
N ALA A 184 3.48 -3.93 -5.56
CA ALA A 184 3.92 -3.48 -6.87
C ALA A 184 3.50 -4.48 -7.96
N ASN A 185 3.65 -5.78 -7.69
CA ASN A 185 3.20 -6.84 -8.61
C ASN A 185 1.68 -6.81 -8.75
N ILE A 186 0.94 -6.59 -7.66
CA ILE A 186 -0.52 -6.48 -7.75
C ILE A 186 -0.95 -5.27 -8.58
N GLY A 187 -0.26 -4.14 -8.45
CA GLY A 187 -0.51 -2.97 -9.32
C GLY A 187 -0.30 -3.27 -10.80
N GLN A 188 0.80 -3.96 -11.14
CA GLN A 188 1.09 -4.37 -12.52
C GLN A 188 0.05 -5.35 -13.06
N VAL A 189 -0.27 -6.40 -12.30
CA VAL A 189 -1.29 -7.39 -12.71
C VAL A 189 -2.65 -6.72 -12.82
N ALA A 190 -3.05 -5.88 -11.86
CA ALA A 190 -4.30 -5.13 -11.93
C ALA A 190 -4.38 -4.24 -13.18
N ALA A 191 -3.28 -3.61 -13.59
CA ALA A 191 -3.23 -2.85 -14.84
C ALA A 191 -3.46 -3.73 -16.08
N LEU A 192 -2.92 -4.96 -16.11
CA LEU A 192 -3.20 -5.93 -17.18
C LEU A 192 -4.67 -6.33 -17.24
N PHE A 193 -5.30 -6.55 -16.07
CA PHE A 193 -6.73 -6.82 -15.98
C PHE A 193 -7.55 -5.61 -16.41
N GLN A 194 -7.13 -4.40 -16.06
CA GLN A 194 -7.80 -3.18 -16.48
C GLN A 194 -7.71 -2.96 -17.99
N GLU A 195 -6.55 -3.20 -18.60
CA GLU A 195 -6.36 -3.13 -20.06
C GLU A 195 -7.27 -4.12 -20.79
N ALA A 196 -7.25 -5.39 -20.39
CA ALA A 196 -8.12 -6.41 -20.97
C ALA A 196 -9.61 -6.11 -20.77
N ALA A 197 -9.96 -5.42 -19.68
CA ALA A 197 -11.34 -5.07 -19.40
C ALA A 197 -11.95 -4.04 -20.38
N HIS A 198 -11.11 -3.26 -21.07
CA HIS A 198 -11.57 -2.28 -22.06
C HIS A 198 -12.05 -2.92 -23.36
N THR A 199 -11.49 -4.07 -23.74
CA THR A 199 -11.87 -4.78 -24.97
C THR A 199 -12.96 -5.83 -24.74
N MET A 200 -13.26 -6.13 -23.48
CA MET A 200 -14.16 -7.21 -23.09
C MET A 200 -15.61 -6.76 -22.97
N GLN A 201 -16.52 -7.55 -23.55
CA GLN A 201 -17.95 -7.40 -23.32
C GLN A 201 -18.36 -8.19 -22.07
N TRP A 202 -19.15 -7.56 -21.20
CA TRP A 202 -19.48 -8.10 -19.89
C TRP A 202 -20.91 -8.61 -19.86
N ALA A 203 -21.08 -9.94 -19.84
CA ALA A 203 -22.40 -10.55 -19.64
C ALA A 203 -22.95 -10.27 -18.23
N ARG A 204 -22.07 -10.19 -17.20
CA ARG A 204 -22.48 -10.10 -15.79
C ARG A 204 -21.67 -9.04 -15.03
N ARG A 205 -22.36 -8.12 -14.34
CA ARG A 205 -21.72 -7.08 -13.50
C ARG A 205 -20.89 -7.67 -12.35
N ARG A 206 -21.36 -8.76 -11.71
CA ARG A 206 -20.61 -9.44 -10.63
C ARG A 206 -19.26 -9.94 -11.13
N TYR A 207 -19.27 -10.60 -12.28
CA TYR A 207 -18.05 -11.12 -12.89
C TYR A 207 -17.04 -10.02 -13.16
N ARG A 208 -17.47 -8.90 -13.77
CA ARG A 208 -16.62 -7.72 -13.97
C ARG A 208 -16.00 -7.20 -12.67
N MET A 209 -16.77 -7.13 -11.58
CA MET A 209 -16.24 -6.68 -10.28
C MET A 209 -15.19 -7.64 -9.71
N LEU A 210 -15.40 -8.96 -9.84
CA LEU A 210 -14.41 -9.95 -9.42
C LEU A 210 -13.16 -9.87 -10.30
N PHE A 211 -13.34 -9.75 -11.61
CA PHE A 211 -12.28 -9.66 -12.60
C PHE A 211 -11.35 -8.47 -12.36
N LEU A 212 -11.91 -7.31 -12.02
CA LEU A 212 -11.11 -6.10 -11.75
C LEU A 212 -10.61 -6.02 -10.30
N GLY A 213 -11.21 -6.78 -9.38
CA GLY A 213 -10.97 -6.66 -7.94
C GLY A 213 -10.19 -7.83 -7.36
N SER A 214 -10.82 -9.01 -7.30
CA SER A 214 -10.29 -10.18 -6.57
C SER A 214 -9.40 -11.08 -7.42
N LEU A 215 -9.63 -11.16 -8.74
CA LEU A 215 -8.82 -12.01 -9.63
C LEU A 215 -7.34 -11.59 -9.71
N PRO A 216 -6.99 -10.29 -9.79
CA PRO A 216 -5.58 -9.88 -9.79
C PRO A 216 -4.82 -10.39 -8.55
N ASN A 217 -5.47 -10.36 -7.38
CA ASN A 217 -4.89 -10.90 -6.14
C ASN A 217 -4.64 -12.42 -6.23
N LEU A 218 -5.58 -13.15 -6.82
CA LEU A 218 -5.46 -14.61 -7.01
C LEU A 218 -4.33 -14.97 -7.99
N VAL A 219 -4.16 -14.20 -9.07
CA VAL A 219 -3.09 -14.38 -10.04
C VAL A 219 -1.72 -14.09 -9.42
N VAL A 220 -1.60 -12.99 -8.67
CA VAL A 220 -0.34 -12.63 -8.00
C VAL A 220 0.05 -13.68 -6.96
N TYR A 221 -0.92 -14.21 -6.21
CA TYR A 221 -0.69 -15.34 -5.31
C TYR A 221 -0.07 -16.53 -6.05
N LEU A 222 -0.63 -16.91 -7.21
CA LEU A 222 -0.12 -18.04 -8.01
C LEU A 222 1.29 -17.78 -8.55
N GLU A 223 1.58 -16.55 -8.98
CA GLU A 223 2.93 -16.17 -9.41
C GLU A 223 3.94 -16.27 -8.25
N CYS A 224 3.56 -15.82 -7.05
CA CYS A 224 4.39 -15.93 -5.85
C CYS A 224 4.64 -17.40 -5.46
N VAL A 225 3.60 -18.23 -5.50
CA VAL A 225 3.70 -19.67 -5.26
C VAL A 225 4.60 -20.35 -6.29
N GLU A 226 4.46 -20.02 -7.57
CA GLU A 226 5.29 -20.61 -8.62
C GLU A 226 6.78 -20.27 -8.41
N ASN A 227 7.10 -18.99 -8.14
CA ASN A 227 8.46 -18.54 -7.88
C ASN A 227 9.05 -19.21 -6.62
N TYR A 228 8.26 -19.31 -5.56
CA TYR A 228 8.64 -20.02 -4.34
C TYR A 228 8.95 -21.50 -4.61
N LEU A 229 8.07 -22.19 -5.32
CA LEU A 229 8.21 -23.61 -5.63
C LEU A 229 9.43 -23.87 -6.53
N ARG A 230 9.71 -22.98 -7.50
CA ARG A 230 10.92 -23.05 -8.32
C ARG A 230 12.19 -22.95 -7.47
N GLY A 231 12.24 -21.98 -6.55
CA GLY A 231 13.35 -21.86 -5.60
C GLY A 231 13.52 -23.10 -4.71
N ARG A 232 12.42 -23.72 -4.25
CA ARG A 232 12.50 -24.99 -3.50
C ARG A 232 12.91 -26.16 -4.37
N LYS A 233 12.48 -26.23 -5.63
CA LYS A 233 12.91 -27.25 -6.58
C LYS A 233 14.41 -27.21 -6.77
N ASP A 234 14.99 -26.02 -6.93
CA ASP A 234 16.42 -25.86 -7.11
C ASP A 234 17.20 -26.28 -5.85
N LYS A 235 16.69 -25.95 -4.66
CA LYS A 235 17.25 -26.44 -3.38
C LYS A 235 17.13 -27.97 -3.26
N ALA A 236 15.99 -28.55 -3.63
CA ALA A 236 15.77 -30.00 -3.59
C ALA A 236 16.70 -30.74 -4.57
N LYS A 237 16.92 -30.21 -5.78
CA LYS A 237 17.90 -30.74 -6.74
C LYS A 237 19.31 -30.76 -6.17
N LYS A 238 19.74 -29.68 -5.50
CA LYS A 238 21.05 -29.61 -4.85
C LYS A 238 21.20 -30.64 -3.72
N ARG A 239 20.13 -30.90 -2.97
CA ARG A 239 20.13 -31.96 -1.93
C ARG A 239 20.20 -33.35 -2.54
N LEU A 240 19.49 -33.57 -3.65
CA LEU A 240 19.51 -34.85 -4.35
C LEU A 240 20.92 -35.21 -4.85
N THR A 241 21.72 -34.22 -5.27
CA THR A 241 23.11 -34.47 -5.68
C THR A 241 24.06 -34.83 -4.53
N THR A 242 23.68 -34.54 -3.28
CA THR A 242 24.52 -34.76 -2.08
C THR A 242 24.03 -35.88 -1.16
N ALA A 243 22.80 -36.36 -1.36
CA ALA A 243 22.15 -37.35 -0.50
C ALA A 243 22.70 -38.77 -0.70
N GLN A 244 22.76 -39.57 0.36
CA GLN A 244 23.15 -40.99 0.30
C GLN A 244 21.96 -41.91 0.62
N HIS A 245 21.84 -42.99 -0.16
CA HIS A 245 20.96 -44.17 -0.03
C HIS A 245 19.52 -43.90 0.47
N GLU A 246 19.25 -43.76 1.77
CA GLU A 246 17.87 -43.59 2.30
C GLU A 246 17.29 -42.19 2.04
N ASP A 247 18.12 -41.14 2.01
CA ASP A 247 17.66 -39.77 1.75
C ASP A 247 17.29 -39.55 0.27
N LEU A 248 17.74 -40.44 -0.63
CA LEU A 248 17.51 -40.29 -2.07
C LEU A 248 16.04 -40.49 -2.44
N GLU A 249 15.38 -41.52 -1.91
CA GLU A 249 13.98 -41.81 -2.22
C GLU A 249 13.07 -40.69 -1.70
N ALA A 250 13.25 -40.27 -0.45
CA ALA A 250 12.51 -39.15 0.13
C ALA A 250 12.75 -37.84 -0.65
N ALA A 251 13.97 -37.58 -1.10
CA ALA A 251 14.28 -36.40 -1.90
C ALA A 251 13.66 -36.45 -3.30
N GLN A 252 13.61 -37.63 -3.95
CA GLN A 252 12.96 -37.84 -5.24
C GLN A 252 11.45 -37.66 -5.15
N ASP A 253 10.81 -38.22 -4.12
CA ASP A 253 9.39 -38.06 -3.84
C ASP A 253 9.02 -36.59 -3.65
N TYR A 254 9.82 -35.88 -2.85
CA TYR A 254 9.63 -34.46 -2.60
C TYR A 254 9.79 -33.64 -3.89
N LEU A 255 10.76 -33.97 -4.74
CA LEU A 255 10.97 -33.31 -6.03
C LEU A 255 9.82 -33.56 -7.02
N THR A 256 9.25 -34.76 -6.99
CA THR A 256 8.06 -35.13 -7.76
C THR A 256 6.84 -34.34 -7.30
N LYS A 257 6.63 -34.22 -5.98
CA LYS A 257 5.58 -33.38 -5.37
C LYS A 257 5.72 -31.91 -5.78
N ILE A 258 6.90 -31.31 -5.61
CA ILE A 258 7.14 -29.91 -6.04
C ILE A 258 6.87 -29.73 -7.53
N SER A 259 7.34 -30.65 -8.38
CA SER A 259 7.14 -30.52 -9.83
C SER A 259 5.67 -30.57 -10.22
N ARG A 260 4.86 -31.37 -9.52
CA ARG A 260 3.40 -31.39 -9.68
C ARG A 260 2.77 -30.06 -9.25
N TRP A 261 3.14 -29.53 -8.07
CA TRP A 261 2.63 -28.23 -7.61
C TRP A 261 3.00 -27.08 -8.55
N ILE A 262 4.21 -27.06 -9.11
CA ILE A 262 4.61 -26.05 -10.11
C ILE A 262 3.72 -26.13 -11.35
N LYS A 263 3.49 -27.33 -11.87
CA LYS A 263 2.62 -27.52 -13.05
C LYS A 263 1.21 -27.03 -12.77
N GLU A 264 0.69 -27.32 -11.57
CA GLU A 264 -0.66 -26.93 -11.18
C GLU A 264 -0.79 -25.42 -10.98
N ALA A 265 0.16 -24.79 -10.27
CA ALA A 265 0.24 -23.34 -10.12
C ALA A 265 0.31 -22.64 -11.50
N ALA A 266 1.18 -23.12 -12.39
CA ALA A 266 1.35 -22.55 -13.73
C ALA A 266 0.10 -22.75 -14.61
N ARG A 267 -0.61 -23.88 -14.47
CA ARG A 267 -1.87 -24.16 -15.15
C ARG A 267 -2.96 -23.18 -14.70
N LEU A 268 -3.17 -23.06 -13.39
CA LEU A 268 -4.14 -22.13 -12.80
C LEU A 268 -3.80 -20.68 -13.15
N HIS A 269 -2.53 -20.30 -13.07
CA HIS A 269 -2.07 -18.97 -13.42
C HIS A 269 -2.42 -18.62 -14.86
N LYS A 270 -2.06 -19.47 -15.83
CA LYS A 270 -2.38 -19.26 -17.25
C LYS A 270 -3.88 -19.18 -17.51
N LEU A 271 -4.67 -20.01 -16.83
CA LEU A 271 -6.12 -20.07 -17.01
C LEU A 271 -6.82 -18.81 -16.49
N LEU A 272 -6.31 -18.22 -15.40
CA LEU A 272 -6.87 -17.05 -14.72
C LEU A 272 -6.30 -15.71 -15.22
N LEU A 273 -5.34 -15.74 -16.15
CA LEU A 273 -4.85 -14.52 -16.79
C LEU A 273 -5.95 -13.87 -17.63
N PRO A 274 -5.98 -12.52 -17.70
CA PRO A 274 -7.09 -11.80 -18.31
C PRO A 274 -7.28 -12.06 -19.82
N LYS A 275 -6.24 -12.55 -20.50
CA LYS A 275 -6.26 -12.92 -21.93
C LYS A 275 -6.70 -14.37 -22.18
N SER A 276 -6.96 -15.14 -21.14
CA SER A 276 -7.44 -16.52 -21.24
C SER A 276 -8.85 -16.55 -21.80
N ASP A 277 -9.10 -17.52 -22.68
CA ASP A 277 -10.43 -17.75 -23.26
C ASP A 277 -11.48 -18.08 -22.21
N PHE A 278 -11.05 -18.57 -21.04
CA PHE A 278 -11.89 -18.82 -19.87
C PHE A 278 -12.78 -17.65 -19.51
N HIS A 279 -12.30 -16.41 -19.69
CA HIS A 279 -13.08 -15.26 -19.26
C HIS A 279 -14.19 -14.87 -20.24
N ARG A 280 -14.16 -15.32 -21.51
CA ARG A 280 -15.09 -14.89 -22.57
C ARG A 280 -16.56 -15.07 -22.18
N GLU A 281 -16.88 -16.18 -21.53
CA GLU A 281 -18.25 -16.54 -21.14
C GLU A 281 -18.68 -15.86 -19.82
N GLY A 282 -17.73 -15.40 -19.01
CA GLY A 282 -18.02 -14.78 -17.72
C GLY A 282 -18.68 -15.73 -16.71
N ASP A 283 -18.34 -17.02 -16.78
CA ASP A 283 -18.92 -18.04 -15.92
C ASP A 283 -18.45 -17.89 -14.47
N LEU A 284 -19.42 -17.68 -13.57
CA LEU A 284 -19.17 -17.51 -12.15
C LEU A 284 -18.93 -18.84 -11.46
N GLU A 285 -19.61 -19.91 -11.88
CA GLU A 285 -19.48 -21.23 -11.25
C GLU A 285 -18.12 -21.83 -11.57
N GLY A 286 -17.70 -21.73 -12.85
CA GLY A 286 -16.35 -22.05 -13.27
C GLY A 286 -15.29 -21.25 -12.53
N LEU A 287 -15.51 -19.95 -12.30
CA LEU A 287 -14.56 -19.12 -11.54
C LEU A 287 -14.47 -19.55 -10.07
N GLU A 288 -15.59 -19.86 -9.43
CA GLU A 288 -15.62 -20.38 -8.07
C GLU A 288 -14.93 -21.74 -7.98
N ALA A 289 -15.09 -22.62 -8.98
CA ALA A 289 -14.38 -23.89 -9.06
C ALA A 289 -12.86 -23.68 -9.15
N ARG A 290 -12.38 -22.77 -9.99
CA ARG A 290 -10.93 -22.46 -10.08
C ARG A 290 -10.39 -21.82 -8.80
N ALA A 291 -11.17 -20.97 -8.14
CA ALA A 291 -10.79 -20.42 -6.84
C ALA A 291 -10.64 -21.53 -5.78
N ARG A 292 -11.50 -22.55 -5.78
CA ARG A 292 -11.36 -23.73 -4.90
C ARG A 292 -10.12 -24.56 -5.23
N GLU A 293 -9.78 -24.73 -6.49
CA GLU A 293 -8.52 -25.40 -6.89
C GLU A 293 -7.29 -24.64 -6.36
N VAL A 294 -7.30 -23.30 -6.42
CA VAL A 294 -6.23 -22.47 -5.82
C VAL A 294 -6.17 -22.64 -4.31
N GLN A 295 -7.34 -22.70 -3.64
CA GLN A 295 -7.40 -22.95 -2.19
C GLN A 295 -6.81 -24.33 -1.84
N GLN A 296 -7.16 -25.38 -2.56
CA GLN A 296 -6.63 -26.73 -2.33
C GLN A 296 -5.11 -26.78 -2.55
N LEU A 297 -4.59 -26.08 -3.57
CA LEU A 297 -3.16 -25.95 -3.78
C LEU A 297 -2.49 -25.25 -2.58
N ALA A 298 -3.13 -24.22 -2.02
CA ALA A 298 -2.62 -23.50 -0.85
C ALA A 298 -2.54 -24.38 0.40
N GLU A 299 -3.54 -25.23 0.62
CA GLU A 299 -3.61 -26.16 1.75
C GLU A 299 -2.57 -27.28 1.67
N GLN A 300 -2.15 -27.68 0.47
CA GLN A 300 -1.11 -28.69 0.26
C GLN A 300 0.32 -28.16 0.45
N LEU A 301 0.50 -26.84 0.45
CA LEU A 301 1.82 -26.23 0.61
C LEU A 301 2.25 -26.18 2.08
N PRO A 302 3.57 -26.19 2.37
CA PRO A 302 4.05 -26.02 3.74
C PRO A 302 3.54 -24.72 4.39
N PRO A 303 3.19 -24.71 5.69
CA PRO A 303 2.51 -23.58 6.34
C PRO A 303 3.32 -22.26 6.31
N ASP A 304 4.65 -22.35 6.36
CA ASP A 304 5.58 -21.21 6.20
C ASP A 304 5.48 -20.51 4.84
N THR A 305 4.94 -21.21 3.84
CA THR A 305 4.81 -20.70 2.46
C THR A 305 3.79 -19.59 2.39
N ALA A 306 2.62 -19.79 3.00
CA ALA A 306 1.49 -18.91 2.78
C ALA A 306 1.55 -17.63 3.60
N ALA A 307 2.30 -17.56 4.72
CA ALA A 307 2.26 -16.41 5.64
C ALA A 307 2.44 -15.03 4.96
N LYS A 308 3.24 -14.94 3.89
CA LYS A 308 3.53 -13.66 3.19
C LYS A 308 2.44 -13.18 2.23
N TRP A 309 1.57 -14.09 1.76
CA TRP A 309 0.56 -13.81 0.72
C TRP A 309 -0.79 -14.47 1.02
N ARG A 310 -0.96 -14.97 2.26
CA ARG A 310 -2.18 -15.60 2.76
C ARG A 310 -3.30 -14.59 2.86
N GLU A 311 -3.01 -13.36 3.30
CA GLU A 311 -4.01 -12.30 3.39
C GLU A 311 -4.63 -11.99 2.01
N ASP A 312 -3.82 -11.92 0.96
CA ASP A 312 -4.28 -11.66 -0.40
C ASP A 312 -5.12 -12.83 -0.95
N LEU A 313 -4.68 -14.07 -0.68
CA LEU A 313 -5.44 -15.27 -1.02
C LEU A 313 -6.79 -15.28 -0.30
N GLU A 314 -6.80 -15.08 1.02
CA GLU A 314 -8.02 -15.07 1.83
C GLU A 314 -8.98 -13.96 1.39
N PHE A 315 -8.46 -12.78 1.07
CA PHE A 315 -9.25 -11.69 0.51
C PHE A 315 -9.88 -12.09 -0.83
N ALA A 316 -9.10 -12.65 -1.76
CA ALA A 316 -9.58 -13.08 -3.06
C ALA A 316 -10.65 -14.18 -2.94
N LEU A 317 -10.39 -15.21 -2.13
CA LEU A 317 -11.33 -16.31 -1.86
C LEU A 317 -12.61 -15.81 -1.19
N LYS A 318 -12.49 -14.91 -0.21
CA LYS A 318 -13.63 -14.28 0.46
C LYS A 318 -14.51 -13.50 -0.52
N CYS A 319 -13.92 -12.85 -1.52
CA CYS A 319 -14.67 -12.11 -2.53
C CYS A 319 -15.34 -13.03 -3.57
N ILE A 320 -14.64 -14.08 -4.00
CA ILE A 320 -15.11 -14.99 -5.06
C ILE A 320 -16.14 -15.98 -4.52
N LEU A 321 -15.82 -16.66 -3.41
CA LEU A 321 -16.61 -17.77 -2.87
C LEU A 321 -17.81 -17.33 -2.02
N LYS A 322 -17.85 -16.07 -1.53
CA LYS A 322 -19.01 -15.64 -0.74
C LYS A 322 -20.22 -15.38 -1.63
N PRO A 323 -21.33 -16.10 -1.44
CA PRO A 323 -22.59 -15.76 -2.09
C PRO A 323 -23.04 -14.39 -1.60
N ARG A 324 -23.55 -13.57 -2.52
CA ARG A 324 -24.10 -12.26 -2.17
C ARG A 324 -25.36 -12.50 -1.33
N VAL A 325 -25.32 -12.14 -0.06
CA VAL A 325 -26.53 -12.02 0.76
C VAL A 325 -27.42 -11.00 0.07
N ALA A 326 -28.61 -11.43 -0.36
CA ALA A 326 -29.59 -10.53 -0.96
C ALA A 326 -29.88 -9.42 0.06
N VAL A 327 -29.49 -8.19 -0.27
CA VAL A 327 -29.80 -7.03 0.55
C VAL A 327 -31.32 -6.95 0.55
N ARG A 328 -31.95 -7.25 1.70
CA ARG A 328 -33.39 -7.04 1.90
C ARG A 328 -33.66 -5.59 1.52
N THR A 329 -34.37 -5.40 0.41
CA THR A 329 -34.83 -4.08 0.00
C THR A 329 -35.72 -3.57 1.12
N ARG A 330 -35.25 -2.55 1.86
CA ARG A 330 -36.11 -1.82 2.79
C ARG A 330 -37.25 -1.27 1.93
N LYS A 331 -38.49 -1.62 2.26
CA LYS A 331 -39.68 -1.10 1.57
C LYS A 331 -39.56 0.44 1.57
N LYS A 332 -39.68 1.06 0.39
CA LYS A 332 -39.68 2.52 0.29
C LYS A 332 -40.81 3.05 1.20
N PRO A 333 -40.57 4.10 2.01
CA PRO A 333 -41.65 4.74 2.74
C PRO A 333 -42.70 5.21 1.74
N ALA A 334 -43.98 4.94 2.04
CA ALA A 334 -45.08 5.42 1.23
C ALA A 334 -45.09 6.95 1.27
N LEU A 335 -45.16 7.58 0.11
CA LEU A 335 -45.32 9.03 -0.02
C LEU A 335 -46.70 9.37 0.54
N ASN A 336 -46.77 10.08 1.66
CA ASN A 336 -48.03 10.55 2.22
C ASN A 336 -48.53 11.69 1.32
N VAL A 337 -49.71 11.51 0.71
CA VAL A 337 -50.32 12.49 -0.22
C VAL A 337 -51.54 13.18 0.39
N GLU A 338 -51.80 12.97 1.68
CA GLU A 338 -53.01 13.44 2.37
C GLU A 338 -52.98 14.93 2.76
N ASP A 339 -51.82 15.62 2.63
CA ASP A 339 -51.67 17.02 3.05
C ASP A 339 -51.87 18.05 1.91
N ILE A 340 -52.46 17.64 0.78
CA ILE A 340 -52.80 18.56 -0.32
C ILE A 340 -54.30 18.84 -0.29
N ASP A 341 -54.69 19.77 0.58
CA ASP A 341 -56.04 20.35 0.56
C ASP A 341 -56.27 21.09 -0.77
N PRO A 342 -57.31 20.73 -1.54
CA PRO A 342 -57.73 21.55 -2.67
C PRO A 342 -58.33 22.84 -2.12
N LEU A 343 -57.64 23.96 -2.35
CA LEU A 343 -58.18 25.29 -2.13
C LEU A 343 -59.52 25.40 -2.89
N GLU A 344 -60.62 25.48 -2.13
CA GLU A 344 -61.94 25.84 -2.64
C GLU A 344 -61.84 27.24 -3.25
N VAL A 345 -61.98 27.31 -4.57
CA VAL A 345 -62.23 28.56 -5.27
C VAL A 345 -63.74 28.73 -5.33
N SER A 346 -64.27 29.64 -4.51
CA SER A 346 -65.62 30.20 -4.65
C SER A 346 -65.52 31.69 -4.96
#